data_AF-A0A7G7VK11-F1
#
_entry.id   AF-A0A7G7VK11-F1
#
_cell.length_a   1.000
_cell.length_b   1.000
_cell.length_c   1.000
_cell.angle_alpha   90.00
_cell.angle_beta   90.00
_cell.angle_gamma   90.00
#
_symmetry.space_group_name_H-M   'P 1'
#
loop_
_entity.id
_entity.type
_entity.pdbx_description
1 polymer ?
#
loop_
_entity_poly.entity_id
_entity_poly.type
_entity_poly.pdbx_seq_one_letter_code
_entity_poly.pdbx_strand_id
1 'polypeptide(L)'
;MNVKIAAVGSSSLIAEEIRDIARALLSERLPVILRRTEEITDDRSADLYLCARTQYDHLSRIIPKERLFLMELQPDSTFFFAISRIPAESDVYIFNNHIAYPKELAAYCRTLGMDQVNYIPLAFEELPKEELLRILSNAPYIIGVDRFVSLLKQPPYAGVLRPDVQIIAGKRTASLRSAFAVLRSLAGILLDDLRARWHSEAHSPVQLREIAADVDSAIDILQAGTIRTVVSQAAIAEPDSIPAAHTHRELPPERLQDYISERLELLQFLHEKIDALKK
;
A
#
# COMPACT_ATOMS: atom_id res chain seq x y z
N MET A 1 2.65 18.76 10.82
CA MET A 1 2.16 18.26 9.51
C MET A 1 0.79 17.61 9.69
N ASN A 2 -0.22 17.94 8.89
CA ASN A 2 -1.61 17.49 9.09
C ASN A 2 -2.28 17.03 7.79
N VAL A 3 -1.75 15.98 7.17
CA VAL A 3 -2.38 15.32 6.00
C VAL A 3 -3.12 14.09 6.48
N LYS A 4 -4.40 13.97 6.14
CA LYS A 4 -5.26 12.82 6.45
C LYS A 4 -5.45 11.96 5.21
N ILE A 5 -5.21 10.67 5.36
CA ILE A 5 -5.35 9.69 4.28
C ILE A 5 -6.42 8.69 4.65
N ALA A 6 -7.38 8.46 3.78
CA ALA A 6 -8.40 7.42 3.95
C ALA A 6 -8.02 6.19 3.11
N ALA A 7 -7.90 5.04 3.78
CA ALA A 7 -7.85 3.74 3.13
C ALA A 7 -9.28 3.17 3.07
N VAL A 8 -9.81 3.01 1.85
CA VAL A 8 -11.21 2.69 1.61
C VAL A 8 -11.36 1.29 1.00
N GLY A 9 -12.09 0.42 1.69
CA GLY A 9 -12.42 -0.93 1.23
C GLY A 9 -13.92 -1.19 1.14
N SER A 10 -14.32 -2.27 0.45
CA SER A 10 -15.70 -2.79 0.56
C SER A 10 -15.95 -3.49 1.91
N SER A 11 -14.89 -3.92 2.59
CA SER A 11 -14.92 -4.49 3.92
C SER A 11 -13.76 -3.94 4.76
N SER A 12 -13.83 -4.11 6.09
CA SER A 12 -12.73 -3.73 6.99
C SER A 12 -11.43 -4.42 6.62
N LEU A 13 -11.49 -5.68 6.18
CA LEU A 13 -10.32 -6.47 5.81
C LEU A 13 -9.55 -5.86 4.63
N ILE A 14 -10.28 -5.39 3.61
CA ILE A 14 -9.71 -4.73 2.42
C ILE A 14 -9.23 -3.32 2.77
N ALA A 15 -10.00 -2.57 3.56
CA ALA A 15 -9.59 -1.24 4.02
C ALA A 15 -8.27 -1.30 4.82
N GLU A 16 -8.15 -2.29 5.71
CA GLU A 16 -6.92 -2.55 6.44
C GLU A 16 -5.76 -2.88 5.50
N GLU A 17 -5.99 -3.64 4.43
CA GLU A 17 -4.90 -4.03 3.52
C GLU A 17 -4.36 -2.81 2.77
N ILE A 18 -5.27 -1.96 2.29
CA ILE A 18 -4.91 -0.70 1.67
C ILE A 18 -4.17 0.19 2.67
N ARG A 19 -4.59 0.22 3.94
CA ARG A 19 -3.89 0.96 5.01
C ARG A 19 -2.47 0.43 5.22
N ASP A 20 -2.29 -0.88 5.31
CA ASP A 20 -0.97 -1.47 5.56
C ASP A 20 -0.02 -1.19 4.39
N ILE A 21 -0.53 -1.23 3.15
CA ILE A 21 0.22 -0.85 1.95
C ILE A 21 0.55 0.65 1.95
N ALA A 22 -0.42 1.50 2.32
CA ALA A 22 -0.20 2.93 2.46
C ALA A 22 0.85 3.27 3.53
N ARG A 23 0.83 2.57 4.67
CA ARG A 23 1.83 2.73 5.74
C ARG A 23 3.22 2.25 5.33
N ALA A 24 3.28 1.14 4.60
CA ALA A 24 4.54 0.70 4.00
C ALA A 24 5.09 1.77 3.05
N LEU A 25 4.24 2.39 2.23
CA LEU A 25 4.64 3.44 1.30
C LEU A 25 5.02 4.76 1.98
N LEU A 26 4.24 5.22 2.96
CA LEU A 26 4.27 6.58 3.49
C LEU A 26 4.94 6.72 4.85
N SER A 27 5.42 5.61 5.42
CA SER A 27 5.86 5.47 6.81
C SER A 27 4.74 5.70 7.84
N GLU A 28 4.91 5.22 9.07
CA GLU A 28 3.92 5.35 10.17
C GLU A 28 3.70 6.81 10.64
N ARG A 29 4.38 7.79 10.00
CA ARG A 29 4.33 9.21 10.38
C ARG A 29 3.06 9.92 9.91
N LEU A 30 2.33 9.36 8.94
CA LEU A 30 1.07 9.93 8.44
C LEU A 30 -0.15 9.13 8.92
N PRO A 31 -1.19 9.80 9.44
CA PRO A 31 -2.39 9.11 9.88
C PRO A 31 -3.18 8.57 8.68
N VAL A 32 -3.39 7.25 8.67
CA VAL A 32 -4.25 6.56 7.70
C VAL A 32 -5.49 6.06 8.42
N ILE A 33 -6.65 6.65 8.10
CA ILE A 33 -7.95 6.26 8.65
C ILE A 33 -8.60 5.18 7.78
N LEU A 34 -9.28 4.24 8.43
CA LEU A 34 -10.05 3.20 7.74
C LEU A 34 -11.47 3.68 7.47
N ARG A 35 -11.94 3.41 6.25
CA ARG A 35 -13.33 3.65 5.85
C ARG A 35 -13.85 2.50 5.01
N ARG A 36 -15.13 2.20 5.20
CA ARG A 36 -15.88 1.37 4.24
C ARG A 36 -16.44 2.27 3.14
N THR A 37 -16.60 1.69 1.96
CA THR A 37 -17.07 2.42 0.77
C THR A 37 -18.41 3.09 1.02
N GLU A 38 -19.33 2.40 1.68
CA GLU A 38 -20.66 2.89 2.07
C GLU A 38 -20.65 4.04 3.10
N GLU A 39 -19.55 4.23 3.82
CA GLU A 39 -19.39 5.30 4.82
C GLU A 39 -18.96 6.62 4.16
N ILE A 40 -18.52 6.58 2.90
CA ILE A 40 -18.09 7.77 2.15
C ILE A 40 -19.32 8.37 1.47
N THR A 41 -19.91 9.39 2.10
CA THR A 41 -21.03 10.15 1.55
C THR A 41 -20.62 11.54 1.05
N ASP A 42 -19.41 11.98 1.40
CA ASP A 42 -18.80 13.23 0.97
C ASP A 42 -17.26 13.12 0.89
N ASP A 43 -16.62 14.21 0.47
CA ASP A 43 -15.18 14.33 0.21
C ASP A 43 -14.40 15.04 1.33
N ARG A 44 -14.96 15.13 2.54
CA ARG A 44 -14.42 15.94 3.64
C ARG A 44 -13.63 15.13 4.66
N SER A 45 -13.70 13.80 4.60
CA SER A 45 -13.10 12.93 5.61
C SER A 45 -11.57 12.84 5.55
N ALA A 46 -10.98 13.14 4.40
CA ALA A 46 -9.54 13.03 4.15
C ALA A 46 -9.08 13.94 3.01
N ASP A 47 -7.77 14.21 2.97
CA ASP A 47 -7.10 14.94 1.88
C ASP A 47 -6.81 14.01 0.70
N LEU A 48 -6.52 12.73 0.98
CA LEU A 48 -6.28 11.69 -0.01
C LEU A 48 -7.12 10.44 0.30
N TYR A 49 -7.66 9.82 -0.74
CA TYR A 49 -8.45 8.59 -0.67
C TYR A 49 -7.75 7.52 -1.50
N LEU A 50 -7.42 6.40 -0.85
CA LEU A 50 -6.79 5.24 -1.46
C LEU A 50 -7.81 4.12 -1.51
N CYS A 51 -8.02 3.52 -2.68
CA CYS A 51 -9.02 2.47 -2.85
C CYS A 51 -8.56 1.40 -3.86
N ALA A 52 -9.15 0.21 -3.79
CA ALA A 52 -8.98 -0.81 -4.83
C ALA A 52 -9.98 -0.59 -5.99
N ARG A 53 -9.76 -1.30 -7.10
CA ARG A 53 -10.51 -1.11 -8.36
C ARG A 53 -12.02 -1.26 -8.18
N THR A 54 -12.43 -2.21 -7.34
CA THR A 54 -13.84 -2.49 -7.03
C THR A 54 -14.58 -1.32 -6.40
N GLN A 55 -13.89 -0.40 -5.73
CA GLN A 55 -14.49 0.76 -5.06
C GLN A 55 -14.40 2.04 -5.90
N TYR A 56 -13.47 2.10 -6.85
CA TYR A 56 -13.12 3.31 -7.58
C TYR A 56 -14.32 3.94 -8.31
N ASP A 57 -15.12 3.14 -9.01
CA ASP A 57 -16.26 3.65 -9.78
C ASP A 57 -17.31 4.33 -8.90
N HIS A 58 -17.55 3.79 -7.71
CA HIS A 58 -18.46 4.40 -6.74
C HIS A 58 -17.87 5.69 -6.17
N LEU A 59 -16.62 5.63 -5.68
CA LEU A 59 -15.96 6.75 -5.02
C LEU A 59 -15.67 7.92 -5.95
N SER A 60 -15.41 7.67 -7.23
CA SER A 60 -15.13 8.70 -8.25
C SER A 60 -16.31 9.64 -8.53
N ARG A 61 -17.51 9.28 -8.09
CA ARG A 61 -18.71 10.12 -8.16
C ARG A 61 -18.83 11.11 -7.00
N ILE A 62 -18.07 10.90 -5.94
CA ILE A 62 -18.14 11.64 -4.67
C ILE A 62 -16.84 12.42 -4.45
N ILE A 63 -15.69 11.77 -4.68
CA ILE A 63 -14.35 12.30 -4.43
C ILE A 63 -13.76 12.84 -5.74
N PRO A 64 -13.21 14.07 -5.75
CA PRO A 64 -12.48 14.60 -6.90
C PRO A 64 -11.29 13.73 -7.29
N LYS A 65 -11.03 13.65 -8.61
CA LYS A 65 -10.02 12.74 -9.18
C LYS A 65 -8.61 13.01 -8.67
N GLU A 66 -8.32 14.26 -8.33
CA GLU A 66 -7.03 14.72 -7.82
C GLU A 66 -6.75 14.18 -6.41
N ARG A 67 -7.80 13.75 -5.69
CA ARG A 67 -7.73 13.20 -4.33
C ARG A 67 -8.06 11.71 -4.25
N LEU A 68 -8.49 11.07 -5.35
CA LEU A 68 -8.86 9.66 -5.38
C LEU A 68 -7.83 8.83 -6.16
N PHE A 69 -7.13 7.96 -5.45
CA PHE A 69 -6.08 7.11 -6.00
C PHE A 69 -6.51 5.65 -6.01
N LEU A 70 -6.43 5.06 -7.20
CA LEU A 70 -6.55 3.63 -7.39
C LEU A 70 -5.22 2.97 -7.01
N MET A 71 -5.25 2.15 -5.97
CA MET A 71 -4.15 1.29 -5.57
C MET A 71 -4.22 -0.01 -6.37
N GLU A 72 -3.34 -0.12 -7.36
CA GLU A 72 -3.20 -1.35 -8.14
C GLU A 72 -2.36 -2.34 -7.34
N LEU A 73 -3.02 -3.30 -6.71
CA LEU A 73 -2.38 -4.25 -5.80
C LEU A 73 -1.89 -5.48 -6.54
N GLN A 74 -0.60 -5.80 -6.38
CA GLN A 74 0.05 -6.94 -7.05
C GLN A 74 0.81 -7.79 -6.02
N PRO A 75 0.76 -9.14 -6.11
CA PRO A 75 1.65 -9.98 -5.32
C PRO A 75 3.12 -9.65 -5.61
N ASP A 76 3.96 -9.70 -4.59
CA ASP A 76 5.41 -9.53 -4.77
C ASP A 76 6.04 -10.73 -5.51
N SER A 77 7.31 -10.58 -5.92
CA SER A 77 8.03 -11.62 -6.67
C SER A 77 8.26 -12.91 -5.87
N THR A 78 8.30 -12.85 -4.53
CA THR A 78 8.50 -14.04 -3.68
C THR A 78 7.34 -15.03 -3.81
N PHE A 79 6.14 -14.51 -4.00
CA PHE A 79 4.94 -15.30 -4.24
C PHE A 79 5.08 -16.17 -5.50
N PHE A 80 5.51 -15.56 -6.61
CA PHE A 80 5.68 -16.28 -7.89
C PHE A 80 6.85 -17.27 -7.85
N PHE A 81 7.96 -16.93 -7.18
CA PHE A 81 9.06 -17.87 -6.97
C PHE A 81 8.66 -19.08 -6.11
N ALA A 82 7.75 -18.91 -5.16
CA ALA A 82 7.23 -20.04 -4.40
C ALA A 82 6.34 -20.94 -5.27
N ILE A 83 5.48 -20.35 -6.10
CA ILE A 83 4.62 -21.09 -7.04
C ILE A 83 5.46 -21.89 -8.05
N SER A 84 6.54 -21.32 -8.57
CA SER A 84 7.39 -21.99 -9.56
C SER A 84 8.09 -23.25 -9.02
N ARG A 85 8.11 -23.45 -7.70
CA ARG A 85 8.68 -24.63 -7.04
C ARG A 85 7.67 -25.75 -6.81
N ILE A 86 6.39 -25.50 -7.07
CA ILE A 86 5.36 -26.53 -6.95
C ILE A 86 5.62 -27.61 -8.02
N PRO A 87 5.57 -28.91 -7.67
CA PRO A 87 5.76 -30.00 -8.63
C PRO A 87 4.77 -29.91 -9.79
N ALA A 88 5.24 -30.27 -10.99
CA ALA A 88 4.40 -30.32 -12.18
C ALA A 88 3.16 -31.22 -11.96
N GLU A 89 2.09 -30.90 -12.67
CA GLU A 89 0.78 -31.57 -12.66
C GLU A 89 0.03 -31.51 -11.32
N SER A 90 0.55 -30.76 -10.33
CA SER A 90 -0.12 -30.55 -9.04
C SER A 90 -1.36 -29.67 -9.16
N ASP A 91 -2.39 -29.99 -8.39
CA ASP A 91 -3.55 -29.12 -8.19
C ASP A 91 -3.22 -27.99 -7.21
N VAL A 92 -3.45 -26.75 -7.66
CA VAL A 92 -3.16 -25.52 -6.91
C VAL A 92 -4.44 -24.71 -6.75
N TYR A 93 -4.95 -24.68 -5.52
CA TYR A 93 -6.22 -24.02 -5.20
C TYR A 93 -5.98 -22.54 -4.90
N ILE A 94 -6.64 -21.65 -5.65
CA ILE A 94 -6.49 -20.19 -5.48
C ILE A 94 -7.62 -19.67 -4.60
N PHE A 95 -7.35 -19.54 -3.30
CA PHE A 95 -8.31 -19.15 -2.28
C PHE A 95 -8.48 -17.62 -2.22
N ASN A 96 -9.70 -17.15 -2.48
CA ASN A 96 -10.07 -15.74 -2.37
C ASN A 96 -11.58 -15.58 -2.09
N ASN A 97 -12.07 -14.37 -1.84
CA ASN A 97 -13.47 -14.10 -1.55
C ASN A 97 -14.37 -14.36 -2.78
N HIS A 98 -14.01 -13.77 -3.92
CA HIS A 98 -14.77 -13.87 -5.18
C HIS A 98 -13.96 -14.52 -6.30
N ILE A 99 -14.65 -15.16 -7.24
CA ILE A 99 -14.05 -15.98 -8.31
C ILE A 99 -13.27 -15.18 -9.35
N ALA A 100 -13.55 -13.89 -9.48
CA ALA A 100 -12.93 -13.01 -10.47
C ALA A 100 -11.40 -12.96 -10.31
N TYR A 101 -10.92 -12.67 -9.10
CA TYR A 101 -9.48 -12.55 -8.85
C TYR A 101 -8.72 -13.88 -9.00
N PRO A 102 -9.18 -15.03 -8.46
CA PRO A 102 -8.56 -16.32 -8.72
C PRO A 102 -8.36 -16.66 -10.20
N LYS A 103 -9.34 -16.32 -11.05
CA LYS A 103 -9.23 -16.52 -12.50
C LYS A 103 -8.18 -15.60 -13.13
N GLU A 104 -8.17 -14.34 -12.74
CA GLU A 104 -7.16 -13.37 -13.21
C GLU A 104 -5.75 -13.78 -12.77
N LEU A 105 -5.58 -14.21 -11.52
CA LEU A 105 -4.29 -14.65 -11.00
C LEU A 105 -3.80 -15.92 -11.71
N ALA A 106 -4.68 -16.90 -11.95
CA ALA A 106 -4.34 -18.09 -12.72
C ALA A 106 -3.85 -17.71 -14.14
N ALA A 107 -4.58 -16.84 -14.83
CA ALA A 107 -4.19 -16.37 -16.16
C ALA A 107 -2.83 -15.65 -16.12
N TYR A 108 -2.60 -14.80 -15.11
CA TYR A 108 -1.33 -14.10 -14.96
C TYR A 108 -0.16 -15.05 -14.72
N CYS A 109 -0.31 -16.03 -13.83
CA CYS A 109 0.73 -17.05 -13.60
C CYS A 109 1.10 -17.79 -14.91
N ARG A 110 0.11 -18.12 -15.74
CA ARG A 110 0.34 -18.72 -17.06
C ARG A 110 1.12 -17.79 -18.01
N THR A 111 0.78 -16.50 -18.04
CA THR A 111 1.56 -15.54 -18.85
C THR A 111 3.01 -15.39 -18.41
N LEU A 112 3.33 -15.75 -17.16
CA LEU A 112 4.70 -15.79 -16.63
C LEU A 112 5.40 -17.15 -16.89
N GLY A 113 4.76 -18.08 -17.60
CA GLY A 113 5.30 -19.40 -17.93
C GLY A 113 5.15 -20.45 -16.83
N MET A 114 4.34 -20.19 -15.80
CA MET A 114 4.02 -21.15 -14.73
C MET A 114 2.83 -22.05 -15.14
N ASP A 115 2.94 -22.71 -16.29
CA ASP A 115 1.86 -23.52 -16.89
C ASP A 115 1.85 -24.98 -16.40
N GLN A 116 2.84 -25.38 -15.62
CA GLN A 116 3.05 -26.77 -15.22
C GLN A 116 2.11 -27.26 -14.12
N VAL A 117 1.23 -26.42 -13.56
CA VAL A 117 0.30 -26.77 -12.48
C VAL A 117 -1.15 -26.51 -12.87
N ASN A 118 -2.08 -27.22 -12.22
CA ASN A 118 -3.51 -27.06 -12.43
C ASN A 118 -4.07 -26.00 -11.47
N TYR A 119 -4.23 -24.77 -11.94
CA TYR A 119 -4.86 -23.72 -11.15
C TYR A 119 -6.37 -23.94 -11.03
N ILE A 120 -6.85 -24.08 -9.78
CA ILE A 120 -8.26 -24.27 -9.44
C ILE A 120 -8.76 -23.04 -8.66
N PRO A 121 -9.57 -22.16 -9.29
CA PRO A 121 -10.19 -21.03 -8.61
C PRO A 121 -11.09 -21.47 -7.45
N LEU A 122 -10.89 -20.89 -6.25
CA LEU A 122 -11.65 -21.24 -5.04
C LEU A 122 -12.17 -19.97 -4.34
N ALA A 123 -13.45 -19.66 -4.58
CA ALA A 123 -14.12 -18.47 -4.05
C ALA A 123 -14.96 -18.79 -2.80
N PHE A 124 -14.50 -18.39 -1.61
CA PHE A 124 -15.13 -18.81 -0.36
C PHE A 124 -16.46 -18.12 -0.03
N GLU A 125 -16.77 -16.98 -0.65
CA GLU A 125 -18.08 -16.31 -0.48
C GLU A 125 -19.14 -16.82 -1.46
N GLU A 126 -18.71 -17.53 -2.51
CA GLU A 126 -19.59 -18.01 -3.59
C GLU A 126 -19.89 -19.51 -3.49
N LEU A 127 -19.05 -20.27 -2.77
CA LEU A 127 -19.22 -21.72 -2.61
C LEU A 127 -19.99 -22.08 -1.35
N PRO A 128 -20.85 -23.13 -1.41
CA PRO A 128 -21.44 -23.71 -0.21
C PRO A 128 -20.35 -24.13 0.79
N LYS A 129 -20.56 -23.82 2.07
CA LYS A 129 -19.57 -24.05 3.13
C LYS A 129 -19.09 -25.51 3.19
N GLU A 130 -20.00 -26.47 3.09
CA GLU A 130 -19.69 -27.90 3.14
C GLU A 130 -18.80 -28.33 1.97
N GLU A 131 -19.08 -27.81 0.78
CA GLU A 131 -18.28 -28.08 -0.41
C GLU A 131 -16.89 -27.45 -0.29
N LEU A 132 -16.81 -26.21 0.18
CA LEU A 132 -15.54 -25.52 0.43
C LEU A 132 -14.66 -26.31 1.42
N LEU A 133 -15.22 -26.76 2.55
CA LEU A 133 -14.48 -27.54 3.55
C LEU A 133 -14.01 -28.89 2.99
N ARG A 134 -14.83 -29.55 2.16
CA ARG A 134 -14.45 -30.80 1.47
C ARG A 134 -13.33 -30.58 0.46
N ILE A 135 -13.32 -29.46 -0.26
CA ILE A 135 -12.23 -29.11 -1.18
C ILE A 135 -10.95 -28.85 -0.39
N LEU A 136 -11.03 -28.02 0.65
CA LEU A 136 -9.89 -27.66 1.50
C LEU A 136 -9.24 -28.87 2.19
N SER A 137 -10.03 -29.91 2.53
CA SER A 137 -9.48 -31.12 3.15
C SER A 137 -8.69 -32.03 2.22
N ASN A 138 -8.75 -31.78 0.91
CA ASN A 138 -8.01 -32.54 -0.08
C ASN A 138 -6.91 -31.71 -0.77
N ALA A 139 -6.95 -30.38 -0.65
CA ALA A 139 -6.04 -29.46 -1.31
C ALA A 139 -4.58 -29.60 -0.85
N PRO A 140 -3.64 -30.04 -1.71
CA PRO A 140 -2.23 -30.13 -1.36
C PRO A 140 -1.53 -28.77 -1.35
N TYR A 141 -1.91 -27.88 -2.26
CA TYR A 141 -1.38 -26.52 -2.40
C TYR A 141 -2.51 -25.52 -2.41
N ILE A 142 -2.40 -24.49 -1.56
CA ILE A 142 -3.32 -23.37 -1.52
C ILE A 142 -2.51 -22.09 -1.69
N ILE A 143 -2.90 -21.26 -2.66
CA ILE A 143 -2.32 -19.94 -2.89
C ILE A 143 -3.39 -18.87 -2.77
N GLY A 144 -2.99 -17.63 -2.52
CA GLY A 144 -3.91 -16.51 -2.49
C GLY A 144 -3.29 -15.28 -1.86
N VAL A 145 -4.09 -14.22 -1.72
CA VAL A 145 -3.65 -13.02 -1.00
C VAL A 145 -3.49 -13.36 0.48
N ASP A 146 -2.36 -12.95 1.07
CA ASP A 146 -1.99 -13.25 2.47
C ASP A 146 -3.14 -13.05 3.46
N ARG A 147 -3.85 -11.94 3.31
CA ARG A 147 -4.99 -11.57 4.14
C ARG A 147 -6.12 -12.59 4.13
N PHE A 148 -6.42 -13.18 2.97
CA PHE A 148 -7.48 -14.19 2.83
C PHE A 148 -6.98 -15.57 3.22
N VAL A 149 -5.79 -15.98 2.78
CA VAL A 149 -5.25 -17.30 3.17
C VAL A 149 -4.96 -17.38 4.66
N SER A 150 -4.72 -16.25 5.35
CA SER A 150 -4.61 -16.22 6.80
C SER A 150 -5.88 -16.65 7.53
N LEU A 151 -7.06 -16.54 6.89
CA LEU A 151 -8.31 -17.08 7.43
C LEU A 151 -8.24 -18.60 7.59
N LEU A 152 -7.48 -19.29 6.74
CA LEU A 152 -7.33 -20.74 6.78
C LEU A 152 -6.71 -21.24 8.10
N LYS A 153 -6.02 -20.36 8.84
CA LYS A 153 -5.43 -20.65 10.16
C LYS A 153 -6.45 -20.60 11.30
N GLN A 154 -7.70 -20.21 11.03
CA GLN A 154 -8.75 -20.08 12.03
C GLN A 154 -9.91 -21.07 11.76
N PRO A 155 -10.73 -21.42 12.77
CA PRO A 155 -11.99 -22.12 12.55
C PRO A 155 -12.90 -21.33 11.59
N PRO A 156 -13.65 -22.00 10.70
CA PRO A 156 -13.81 -23.44 10.58
C PRO A 156 -12.74 -24.14 9.71
N TYR A 157 -11.85 -23.39 9.07
CA TYR A 157 -10.94 -23.93 8.05
C TYR A 157 -9.79 -24.74 8.64
N ALA A 158 -9.17 -24.25 9.71
CA ALA A 158 -7.96 -24.86 10.28
C ALA A 158 -8.12 -26.35 10.63
N GLY A 159 -9.32 -26.75 11.07
CA GLY A 159 -9.60 -28.12 11.50
C GLY A 159 -9.79 -29.13 10.36
N VAL A 160 -9.96 -28.67 9.12
CA VAL A 160 -10.18 -29.56 7.97
C VAL A 160 -8.99 -29.64 7.03
N LEU A 161 -8.01 -28.75 7.17
CA LEU A 161 -6.83 -28.74 6.30
C LEU A 161 -5.99 -30.00 6.47
N ARG A 162 -5.33 -30.40 5.37
CA ARG A 162 -4.36 -31.49 5.42
C ARG A 162 -3.18 -31.13 6.33
N PRO A 163 -2.59 -32.09 7.05
CA PRO A 163 -1.39 -31.85 7.85
C PRO A 163 -0.18 -31.39 7.01
N ASP A 164 -0.12 -31.80 5.75
CA ASP A 164 0.96 -31.52 4.80
C ASP A 164 0.64 -30.41 3.79
N VAL A 165 -0.46 -29.67 3.98
CA VAL A 165 -0.86 -28.60 3.06
C VAL A 165 0.23 -27.53 2.97
N GLN A 166 0.57 -27.11 1.76
CA GLN A 166 1.43 -25.96 1.53
C GLN A 166 0.57 -24.73 1.21
N ILE A 167 0.60 -23.75 2.11
CA ILE A 167 -0.08 -22.46 1.92
C ILE A 167 0.97 -21.43 1.50
N ILE A 168 0.84 -20.91 0.28
CA ILE A 168 1.69 -19.85 -0.24
C ILE A 168 0.89 -18.54 -0.19
N ALA A 169 1.28 -17.67 0.72
CA ALA A 169 0.65 -16.38 0.93
C ALA A 169 1.31 -15.31 0.04
N GLY A 170 0.50 -14.67 -0.81
CA GLY A 170 0.92 -13.54 -1.63
C GLY A 170 0.74 -12.25 -0.88
N LYS A 171 1.84 -11.69 -0.36
CA LYS A 171 1.84 -10.31 0.14
C LYS A 171 1.69 -9.38 -1.06
N ARG A 172 0.69 -8.50 -1.01
CA ARG A 172 0.47 -7.52 -2.07
C ARG A 172 1.17 -6.21 -1.75
N THR A 173 1.71 -5.60 -2.78
CA THR A 173 2.28 -4.26 -2.77
C THR A 173 1.54 -3.39 -3.78
N ALA A 174 1.68 -2.08 -3.67
CA ALA A 174 1.20 -1.17 -4.69
C ALA A 174 2.10 -1.26 -5.94
N SER A 175 1.50 -1.22 -7.12
CA SER A 175 2.26 -1.04 -8.37
C SER A 175 3.07 0.25 -8.32
N LEU A 176 4.23 0.27 -9.00
CA LEU A 176 5.06 1.48 -9.12
C LEU A 176 4.23 2.70 -9.55
N ARG A 177 3.34 2.51 -10.53
CA ARG A 177 2.47 3.54 -11.07
C ARG A 177 1.55 4.13 -10.00
N SER A 178 0.84 3.28 -9.25
CA SER A 178 -0.09 3.75 -8.20
C SER A 178 0.65 4.38 -7.03
N ALA A 179 1.78 3.81 -6.62
CA ALA A 179 2.61 4.34 -5.54
C ALA A 179 3.17 5.73 -5.86
N PHE A 180 3.77 5.92 -7.04
CA PHE A 180 4.28 7.22 -7.45
C PHE A 180 3.18 8.27 -7.66
N ALA A 181 1.98 7.87 -8.10
CA ALA A 181 0.85 8.78 -8.20
C ALA A 181 0.47 9.36 -6.82
N VAL A 182 0.44 8.52 -5.78
CA VAL A 182 0.16 8.94 -4.39
C VAL A 182 1.30 9.81 -3.86
N LEU A 183 2.55 9.38 -4.00
CA LEU A 183 3.73 10.13 -3.53
C LEU A 183 3.80 11.52 -4.15
N ARG A 184 3.50 11.65 -5.45
CA ARG A 184 3.45 12.95 -6.12
C ARG A 184 2.39 13.86 -5.51
N SER A 185 1.17 13.36 -5.35
CA SER A 185 0.08 14.16 -4.80
C SER A 185 0.39 14.59 -3.37
N LEU A 186 0.95 13.69 -2.57
CA LEU A 186 1.38 13.99 -1.22
C LEU A 186 2.51 15.04 -1.21
N ALA A 187 3.51 14.91 -2.08
CA ALA A 187 4.59 15.88 -2.20
C ALA A 187 4.09 17.29 -2.49
N GLY A 188 3.11 17.43 -3.41
CA GLY A 188 2.45 18.70 -3.70
C GLY A 188 1.74 19.29 -2.46
N ILE A 189 0.89 18.49 -1.81
CA ILE A 189 0.15 18.93 -0.60
C ILE A 189 1.12 19.39 0.50
N LEU A 190 2.18 18.62 0.76
CA LEU A 190 3.16 18.95 1.79
C LEU A 190 3.96 20.20 1.45
N LEU A 191 4.41 20.33 0.20
CA LEU A 191 5.18 21.49 -0.25
C LEU A 191 4.34 22.77 -0.19
N ASP A 192 3.09 22.72 -0.64
CA ASP A 192 2.20 23.88 -0.65
C ASP A 192 1.86 24.34 0.79
N ASP A 193 1.53 23.41 1.69
CA ASP A 193 1.29 23.71 3.11
C ASP A 193 2.53 24.33 3.78
N LEU A 194 3.70 23.70 3.59
CA LEU A 194 4.95 24.17 4.20
C LEU A 194 5.38 25.53 3.66
N ARG A 195 5.20 25.79 2.36
CA ARG A 195 5.47 27.11 1.76
C ARG A 195 4.51 28.17 2.30
N ALA A 196 3.21 27.86 2.40
CA ALA A 196 2.25 28.80 2.95
C ALA A 196 2.58 29.17 4.40
N ARG A 197 2.98 28.19 5.22
CA ARG A 197 3.44 28.42 6.59
C ARG A 197 4.78 29.18 6.65
N TRP A 198 5.69 28.94 5.71
CA TRP A 198 6.97 29.63 5.64
C TRP A 198 6.84 31.10 5.20
N HIS A 199 5.90 31.42 4.32
CA HIS A 199 5.69 32.79 3.83
C HIS A 199 4.66 33.59 4.66
N SER A 200 4.11 33.01 5.72
CA SER A 200 3.27 33.76 6.67
C SER A 200 4.08 34.80 7.44
N GLU A 201 3.41 35.71 8.14
CA GLU A 201 4.06 36.75 8.97
C GLU A 201 5.03 36.17 10.03
N ALA A 202 5.86 37.05 10.60
CA ALA A 202 7.04 36.75 11.41
C ALA A 202 6.93 35.51 12.33
N HIS A 203 7.81 34.53 12.10
CA HIS A 203 7.86 33.29 12.88
C HIS A 203 8.59 33.48 14.20
N SER A 204 7.97 33.03 15.28
CA SER A 204 8.66 32.79 16.54
C SER A 204 9.70 31.66 16.39
N PRO A 205 10.74 31.60 17.24
CA PRO A 205 11.70 30.51 17.24
C PRO A 205 11.07 29.11 17.38
N VAL A 206 9.93 28.99 18.06
CA VAL A 206 9.19 27.73 18.19
C VAL A 206 8.58 27.33 16.85
N GLN A 207 7.91 28.27 16.17
CA GLN A 207 7.33 28.01 14.84
C GLN A 207 8.40 27.66 13.80
N LEU A 208 9.57 28.31 13.85
CA LEU A 208 10.70 27.95 12.98
C LEU A 208 11.13 26.50 13.21
N ARG A 209 11.20 26.04 14.46
CA ARG A 209 11.55 24.64 14.77
C ARG A 209 10.48 23.65 14.30
N GLU A 210 9.21 23.99 14.45
CA GLU A 210 8.09 23.17 13.97
C GLU A 210 8.11 23.04 12.45
N ILE A 211 8.33 24.15 11.73
CA ILE A 211 8.46 24.14 10.27
C ILE A 211 9.68 23.30 9.87
N ALA A 212 10.85 23.51 10.47
CA ALA A 212 12.06 22.73 10.18
C ALA A 212 11.83 21.22 10.38
N ALA A 213 11.19 20.83 11.49
CA ALA A 213 10.88 19.44 11.77
C ALA A 213 9.88 18.84 10.76
N ASP A 214 8.86 19.61 10.34
CA ASP A 214 7.90 19.17 9.34
C ASP A 214 8.51 19.06 7.94
N VAL A 215 9.41 19.99 7.53
CA VAL A 215 10.12 19.91 6.24
C VAL A 215 11.02 18.67 6.22
N ASP A 216 11.77 18.42 7.29
CA ASP A 216 12.58 17.19 7.40
C ASP A 216 11.72 15.93 7.34
N SER A 217 10.59 15.92 8.05
CA SER A 217 9.67 14.79 8.01
C SER A 217 9.09 14.56 6.62
N ALA A 218 8.74 15.63 5.88
CA ALA A 218 8.25 15.54 4.51
C ALA A 218 9.33 14.97 3.57
N ILE A 219 10.58 15.44 3.67
CA ILE A 219 11.71 14.92 2.89
C ILE A 219 11.91 13.42 3.17
N ASP A 220 11.95 13.03 4.44
CA ASP A 220 12.11 11.63 4.84
C ASP A 220 11.00 10.74 4.28
N ILE A 221 9.74 11.17 4.39
CA ILE A 221 8.58 10.42 3.89
C ILE A 221 8.71 10.19 2.39
N LEU A 222 9.05 11.23 1.63
CA LEU A 222 9.16 11.12 0.17
C LEU A 222 10.37 10.30 -0.28
N GLN A 223 11.52 10.45 0.38
CA GLN A 223 12.71 9.65 0.08
C GLN A 223 12.49 8.18 0.43
N ALA A 224 12.02 7.89 1.65
CA ALA A 224 11.72 6.53 2.08
C ALA A 224 10.64 5.90 1.19
N GLY A 225 9.58 6.63 0.88
CA GLY A 225 8.51 6.14 0.00
C GLY A 225 9.00 5.85 -1.41
N THR A 226 9.86 6.69 -1.98
CA THR A 226 10.48 6.46 -3.30
C THR A 226 11.35 5.21 -3.29
N ILE A 227 12.23 5.06 -2.30
CA ILE A 227 13.11 3.88 -2.15
C ILE A 227 12.26 2.62 -1.99
N ARG A 228 11.26 2.64 -1.09
CA ARG A 228 10.38 1.49 -0.82
C ARG A 228 9.55 1.12 -2.04
N THR A 229 9.10 2.08 -2.83
CA THR A 229 8.38 1.83 -4.08
C THR A 229 9.22 0.98 -5.02
N VAL A 230 10.51 1.31 -5.18
CA VAL A 230 11.44 0.54 -6.02
C VAL A 230 11.83 -0.81 -5.39
N VAL A 231 12.15 -0.81 -4.09
CA VAL A 231 12.62 -2.00 -3.36
C VAL A 231 11.52 -3.06 -3.19
N SER A 232 10.28 -2.65 -2.95
CA SER A 232 9.14 -3.57 -2.75
C SER A 232 8.82 -4.43 -3.98
N GLN A 233 9.25 -4.01 -5.16
CA GLN A 233 9.15 -4.81 -6.39
C GLN A 233 10.27 -5.86 -6.49
N ALA A 234 11.42 -5.63 -5.84
CA ALA A 234 12.61 -6.47 -5.95
C ALA A 234 12.76 -7.51 -4.82
N ALA A 235 11.82 -7.57 -3.85
CA ALA A 235 11.90 -8.42 -2.66
C ALA A 235 13.21 -8.28 -1.86
N ILE A 236 13.88 -7.12 -1.97
CA ILE A 236 15.08 -6.82 -1.18
C ILE A 236 14.62 -6.40 0.21
N ALA A 237 15.23 -6.95 1.25
CA ALA A 237 14.95 -6.60 2.64
C ALA A 237 15.00 -5.07 2.81
N GLU A 238 14.04 -4.53 3.57
CA GLU A 238 14.00 -3.10 3.84
C GLU A 238 15.35 -2.67 4.42
N PRO A 239 16.03 -1.67 3.82
CA PRO A 239 17.12 -1.04 4.52
C PRO A 239 16.56 -0.44 5.82
N ASP A 240 17.25 -0.67 6.93
CA ASP A 240 16.93 -0.02 8.20
C ASP A 240 16.68 1.46 7.93
N SER A 241 15.56 1.98 8.45
CA SER A 241 15.22 3.39 8.32
C SER A 241 16.40 4.20 8.86
N ILE A 242 17.18 4.82 7.98
CA ILE A 242 18.23 5.75 8.39
C ILE A 242 17.50 6.88 9.10
N PRO A 243 17.68 7.05 10.43
CA PRO A 243 17.08 8.18 11.11
C PRO A 243 17.69 9.42 10.47
N ALA A 244 16.87 10.33 9.96
CA ALA A 244 17.37 11.64 9.61
C ALA A 244 18.01 12.23 10.86
N ALA A 245 19.32 12.50 10.79
CA ALA A 245 19.98 13.28 11.83
C ALA A 245 19.24 14.61 11.90
N HIS A 246 18.49 14.83 12.99
CA HIS A 246 17.69 16.04 13.23
C HIS A 246 18.61 17.23 13.50
N THR A 247 19.39 17.60 12.50
CA THR A 247 20.43 18.63 12.50
C THR A 247 19.86 19.99 12.91
N HIS A 248 18.57 20.23 12.63
CA HIS A 248 17.86 21.43 13.07
C HIS A 248 17.75 21.61 14.59
N ARG A 249 17.80 20.52 15.39
CA ARG A 249 17.62 20.61 16.85
C ARG A 249 18.77 21.31 17.57
N GLU A 250 19.95 21.29 16.96
CA GLU A 250 21.17 21.87 17.51
C GLU A 250 21.45 23.27 16.92
N LEU A 251 20.66 23.72 15.93
CA LEU A 251 20.87 25.01 15.28
C LEU A 251 20.36 26.18 16.16
N PRO A 252 21.12 27.28 16.22
CA PRO A 252 20.62 28.52 16.82
C PRO A 252 19.47 29.09 15.94
N PRO A 253 18.51 29.83 16.52
CA PRO A 253 17.33 30.34 15.79
C PRO A 253 17.67 31.14 14.53
N GLU A 254 18.79 31.83 14.56
CA GLU A 254 19.33 32.69 13.49
C GLU A 254 19.67 31.89 12.23
N ARG A 255 20.06 30.62 12.38
CA ARG A 255 20.40 29.71 11.28
C ARG A 255 19.23 28.83 10.83
N LEU A 256 18.10 28.84 11.57
CA LEU A 256 16.93 28.05 11.19
C LEU A 256 16.28 28.58 9.92
N GLN A 257 16.36 29.88 9.64
CA GLN A 257 15.76 30.45 8.44
C GLN A 257 16.44 29.96 7.16
N ASP A 258 17.76 30.07 7.10
CA ASP A 258 18.56 29.55 5.97
C ASP A 258 18.36 28.05 5.81
N TYR A 259 18.39 27.30 6.93
CA TYR A 259 18.13 25.87 6.93
C TYR A 259 16.77 25.52 6.33
N ILE A 260 15.69 26.16 6.79
CA ILE A 260 14.34 25.88 6.27
C ILE A 260 14.27 26.20 4.78
N SER A 261 14.88 27.29 4.32
CA SER A 261 14.93 27.66 2.91
C SER A 261 15.60 26.57 2.06
N GLU A 262 16.81 26.13 2.44
CA GLU A 262 17.53 25.06 1.74
C GLU A 262 16.74 23.74 1.72
N ARG A 263 16.10 23.40 2.84
CA ARG A 263 15.32 22.16 2.94
C ARG A 263 14.03 22.23 2.11
N LEU A 264 13.39 23.39 2.01
CA LEU A 264 12.24 23.60 1.11
C LEU A 264 12.64 23.48 -0.37
N GLU A 265 13.83 23.97 -0.75
CA GLU A 265 14.37 23.76 -2.10
C GLU A 265 14.63 22.29 -2.39
N LEU A 266 15.20 21.55 -1.42
CA LEU A 266 15.36 20.10 -1.56
C LEU A 266 14.01 19.37 -1.68
N LEU A 267 13.02 19.76 -0.88
CA LEU A 267 11.67 19.19 -0.97
C LEU A 267 11.04 19.45 -2.34
N GLN A 268 11.18 20.66 -2.87
CA GLN A 268 10.76 20.99 -4.23
C GLN A 268 11.47 20.12 -5.27
N PHE A 269 12.79 20.01 -5.17
CA PHE A 269 13.58 19.18 -6.08
C PHE A 269 13.11 17.71 -6.05
N LEU A 270 12.84 17.15 -4.87
CA LEU A 270 12.28 15.80 -4.74
C LEU A 270 10.90 15.69 -5.39
N HIS A 271 10.02 16.67 -5.19
CA HIS A 271 8.71 16.70 -5.83
C HIS A 271 8.83 16.69 -7.37
N GLU A 272 9.70 17.53 -7.93
CA GLU A 272 9.94 17.58 -9.38
C GLU A 272 10.51 16.26 -9.91
N LYS A 273 11.42 15.62 -9.16
CA LYS A 273 11.95 14.29 -9.52
C LYS A 273 10.88 13.22 -9.51
N ILE A 274 10.02 13.19 -8.50
CA ILE A 274 8.90 12.24 -8.43
C ILE A 274 7.92 12.49 -9.58
N ASP A 275 7.61 13.74 -9.93
CA ASP A 275 6.71 14.01 -11.07
C ASP A 275 7.32 13.60 -12.42
N ALA A 276 8.64 13.65 -12.55
CA ALA A 276 9.35 13.19 -13.75
C ALA A 276 9.27 11.66 -13.97
N LEU A 277 8.96 10.86 -12.94
CA LEU A 277 8.78 9.40 -13.02
C LEU A 277 7.44 8.99 -13.67
N LYS A 278 6.77 9.92 -14.37
CA LYS A 278 5.54 9.71 -15.16
C LYS A 278 5.66 8.69 -16.31
N LYS A 279 6.85 8.18 -16.62
CA LYS A 279 7.14 7.35 -17.81
C LYS A 279 7.31 5.88 -17.45
#